data_AF-A0A9X1MKM1-F1
#
_entry.id   AF-A0A9X1MKM1-F1
#
_cell.length_a   1.000
_cell.length_b   1.000
_cell.length_c   1.000
_cell.angle_alpha   90.00
_cell.angle_beta   90.00
_cell.angle_gamma   90.00
#
_symmetry.space_group_name_H-M   'P 1'
#
loop_
_entity.id
_entity.type
_entity.pdbx_description
1 polymer ?
#
loop_
_entity_poly.entity_id
_entity_poly.type
_entity_poly.pdbx_seq_one_letter_code
_entity_poly.pdbx_strand_id
1 'polypeptide(L)'
;MTAQDDHDRREAYFASRYMKIAEHWFHTEVRTEFRDHEAVTDRRCRFCGRGRPEVRFKKLAHAISDFLGNLSIISMNECDECNTFFGEGCEDHLSKATMLLRTLVGIPRKNSVESTFKDRIRDEELRIDSKPGAVNIRVPEPNSIDGLLVDGVLPDMIPLRGDLRSQPYVPIEAVKALVKFACSVSPKVELAQIQGAIDWVGGRHTVQFSSFPVGFAFTPGAEAAGEKVSHVILIRRRDAGPEPYLWFLIQFRNFRFQVPVPFCSADDGVTWLRMEHFQSLFQPSWPRGETTFSWLNWSGEKKVRTSWDVSPGATVVCDSAL
;
A
#
# COMPACT_ATOMS: atom_id res chain seq x y z
N MET A 1 22.62 4.89 17.47
CA MET A 1 22.53 5.24 16.05
C MET A 1 21.48 6.31 15.94
N THR A 2 21.82 7.50 15.43
CA THR A 2 20.86 8.59 15.27
C THR A 2 19.90 8.30 14.11
N ALA A 3 18.80 9.04 13.98
CA ALA A 3 17.90 8.93 12.84
C ALA A 3 18.60 9.24 11.51
N GLN A 4 19.57 10.16 11.52
CA GLN A 4 20.42 10.44 10.36
C GLN A 4 21.32 9.26 10.01
N ASP A 5 22.03 8.69 10.98
CA ASP A 5 22.90 7.54 10.73
C ASP A 5 22.14 6.34 10.16
N ASP A 6 20.91 6.08 10.64
CA ASP A 6 20.08 4.98 10.16
C ASP A 6 19.54 5.25 8.74
N HIS A 7 19.20 6.51 8.43
CA HIS A 7 18.81 6.93 7.08
C HIS A 7 19.96 6.70 6.09
N ASP A 8 21.15 7.22 6.39
CA ASP A 8 22.33 7.13 5.54
C ASP A 8 22.76 5.67 5.35
N ARG A 9 22.68 4.86 6.42
CA ARG A 9 22.94 3.40 6.36
C ARG A 9 22.00 2.70 5.38
N ARG A 10 20.69 2.98 5.44
CA ARG A 10 19.68 2.37 4.55
C ARG A 10 19.85 2.85 3.12
N GLU A 11 20.08 4.14 2.91
CA GLU A 11 20.34 4.70 1.59
C GLU A 11 21.55 4.03 0.95
N ALA A 12 22.68 3.95 1.66
CA ALA A 12 23.87 3.26 1.19
C ALA A 12 23.60 1.78 0.90
N TYR A 13 22.85 1.09 1.77
CA TYR A 13 22.48 -0.32 1.60
C TYR A 13 21.71 -0.56 0.30
N PHE A 14 20.68 0.24 0.01
CA PHE A 14 19.86 0.09 -1.19
C PHE A 14 20.58 0.58 -2.43
N ALA A 15 21.30 1.70 -2.37
CA ALA A 15 22.07 2.24 -3.50
C ALA A 15 23.11 1.23 -4.00
N SER A 16 23.80 0.53 -3.09
CA SER A 16 24.84 -0.43 -3.45
C SER A 16 24.28 -1.76 -3.98
N ARG A 17 23.05 -2.16 -3.60
CA ARG A 17 22.49 -3.50 -3.90
C ARG A 17 21.38 -3.51 -4.93
N TYR A 18 20.73 -2.37 -5.14
CA TYR A 18 19.54 -2.28 -5.95
C TYR A 18 19.67 -1.21 -7.03
N MET A 19 18.96 -1.43 -8.13
CA MET A 19 18.67 -0.42 -9.12
C MET A 19 17.19 -0.11 -9.15
N LYS A 20 16.84 1.16 -9.26
CA LYS A 20 15.47 1.60 -9.49
C LYS A 20 15.09 1.35 -10.95
N ILE A 21 14.13 0.46 -11.17
CA ILE A 21 13.70 0.04 -12.51
C ILE A 21 12.36 0.65 -12.92
N ALA A 22 11.59 1.16 -11.95
CA ALA A 22 10.37 1.93 -12.20
C ALA A 22 10.15 2.94 -11.06
N GLU A 23 9.65 4.12 -11.39
CA GLU A 23 9.19 5.13 -10.44
C GLU A 23 8.08 5.95 -11.09
N HIS A 24 6.91 5.96 -10.46
CA HIS A 24 5.74 6.62 -11.03
C HIS A 24 4.98 7.38 -9.96
N TRP A 25 4.86 8.69 -10.17
CA TRP A 25 4.18 9.60 -9.25
C TRP A 25 2.68 9.64 -9.52
N PHE A 26 1.91 9.86 -8.45
CA PHE A 26 0.47 10.09 -8.57
C PHE A 26 0.30 11.53 -9.04
N HIS A 27 -0.24 11.69 -10.24
CA HIS A 27 -0.48 12.98 -10.87
C HIS A 27 -1.99 13.23 -10.93
N THR A 28 -2.36 14.50 -10.85
CA THR A 28 -3.75 14.95 -11.02
C THR A 28 -4.10 15.22 -12.48
N GLU A 29 -3.13 15.64 -13.29
CA GLU A 29 -3.37 16.15 -14.65
C GLU A 29 -2.87 15.25 -15.77
N VAL A 30 -1.74 14.54 -15.56
CA VAL A 30 -1.08 13.74 -16.59
C VAL A 30 -1.20 12.27 -16.28
N ARG A 31 -1.64 11.46 -17.26
CA ARG A 31 -1.67 10.01 -17.14
C ARG A 31 -0.39 9.37 -17.64
N THR A 32 0.08 8.36 -16.91
CA THR A 32 1.09 7.41 -17.38
C THR A 32 0.36 6.14 -17.81
N GLU A 33 0.45 5.80 -19.09
CA GLU A 33 -0.14 4.58 -19.64
C GLU A 33 0.93 3.51 -19.86
N PHE A 34 0.81 2.38 -19.18
CA PHE A 34 1.65 1.21 -19.45
C PHE A 34 1.13 0.42 -20.63
N ARG A 35 1.95 0.31 -21.67
CA ARG A 35 1.60 -0.38 -22.92
C ARG A 35 2.76 -1.26 -23.39
N ASP A 36 2.50 -2.56 -23.50
CA ASP A 36 3.51 -3.57 -23.89
C ASP A 36 3.47 -3.92 -25.38
N HIS A 37 2.61 -3.26 -26.14
CA HIS A 37 2.30 -3.57 -27.53
C HIS A 37 2.32 -2.30 -28.38
N GLU A 38 2.88 -2.38 -29.58
CA GLU A 38 2.81 -1.30 -30.57
C GLU A 38 1.45 -1.35 -31.29
N ALA A 39 1.12 -2.50 -31.88
CA ALA A 39 -0.17 -2.72 -32.53
C ALA A 39 -1.23 -3.26 -31.57
N VAL A 40 -2.47 -2.78 -31.72
CA VAL A 40 -3.62 -3.19 -30.88
C VAL A 40 -3.92 -4.69 -30.99
N THR A 41 -3.60 -5.31 -32.13
CA THR A 41 -3.73 -6.76 -32.37
C THR A 41 -2.78 -7.59 -31.51
N ASP A 42 -1.64 -7.01 -31.11
CA ASP A 42 -0.63 -7.66 -30.28
C ASP A 42 -0.87 -7.42 -28.80
N ARG A 43 -1.90 -6.65 -28.44
CA ARG A 43 -2.31 -6.43 -27.06
C ARG A 43 -2.62 -7.76 -26.39
N ARG A 44 -1.91 -8.04 -25.30
CA ARG A 44 -2.15 -9.18 -24.41
C ARG A 44 -2.34 -8.68 -22.99
N CYS A 45 -3.20 -9.35 -22.24
CA CYS A 45 -3.33 -9.11 -20.82
C CYS A 45 -2.12 -9.70 -20.08
N ARG A 46 -1.41 -8.91 -19.26
CA ARG A 46 -0.29 -9.38 -18.43
C ARG A 46 -0.71 -10.51 -17.48
N PHE A 47 -1.97 -10.49 -17.04
CA PHE A 47 -2.43 -11.41 -16.02
C PHE A 47 -2.95 -12.73 -16.57
N CYS A 48 -3.72 -12.74 -17.67
CA CYS A 48 -4.24 -14.00 -18.23
C CYS A 48 -3.60 -14.41 -19.55
N GLY A 49 -2.69 -13.62 -20.10
CA GLY A 49 -2.01 -13.90 -21.38
C GLY A 49 -2.89 -13.76 -22.63
N ARG A 50 -4.23 -13.68 -22.49
CA ARG A 50 -5.17 -13.62 -23.61
C ARG A 50 -5.20 -12.26 -24.30
N GLY A 51 -5.48 -12.28 -25.60
CA GLY A 51 -5.68 -11.11 -26.45
C GLY A 51 -7.10 -11.03 -27.00
N ARG A 52 -7.34 -10.10 -27.93
CA ARG A 52 -8.60 -10.09 -28.71
C ARG A 52 -8.62 -11.27 -29.69
N PRO A 53 -9.78 -11.88 -29.98
CA PRO A 53 -11.13 -11.51 -29.50
C PRO A 53 -11.54 -12.15 -28.17
N GLU A 54 -10.73 -13.02 -27.58
CA GLU A 54 -11.07 -13.79 -26.36
C GLU A 54 -11.39 -12.89 -25.16
N VAL A 55 -10.68 -11.76 -25.03
CA VAL A 55 -10.92 -10.78 -23.97
C VAL A 55 -11.12 -9.38 -24.51
N ARG A 56 -11.77 -8.55 -23.70
CA ARG A 56 -12.02 -7.13 -24.00
C ARG A 56 -11.12 -6.24 -23.14
N PHE A 57 -10.90 -5.03 -23.65
CA PHE A 57 -10.11 -4.00 -22.99
C PHE A 57 -10.84 -2.66 -23.10
N LYS A 58 -12.09 -2.62 -22.62
CA LYS A 58 -12.97 -1.45 -22.67
C LYS A 58 -12.94 -0.68 -21.35
N LYS A 59 -12.73 -1.35 -20.22
CA LYS A 59 -12.64 -0.72 -18.91
C LYS A 59 -11.29 -0.02 -18.76
N LEU A 60 -11.28 1.14 -18.12
CA LEU A 60 -10.05 1.82 -17.72
C LEU A 60 -9.45 1.06 -16.53
N ALA A 61 -8.44 0.24 -16.80
CA ALA A 61 -7.76 -0.50 -15.75
C ALA A 61 -6.69 0.37 -15.08
N HIS A 62 -6.78 0.49 -13.77
CA HIS A 62 -5.79 1.22 -12.97
C HIS A 62 -4.65 0.26 -12.62
N ALA A 63 -3.42 0.61 -13.01
CA ALA A 63 -2.24 -0.18 -12.64
C ALA A 63 -2.03 -0.14 -11.11
N ILE A 64 -2.34 1.01 -10.50
CA ILE A 64 -2.44 1.24 -9.05
C ILE A 64 -3.86 1.73 -8.76
N SER A 65 -4.60 1.13 -7.84
CA SER A 65 -6.02 1.47 -7.65
C SER A 65 -6.28 2.93 -7.25
N ASP A 66 -7.41 3.46 -7.70
CA ASP A 66 -7.85 4.84 -7.43
C ASP A 66 -8.08 5.13 -5.95
N PHE A 67 -8.44 4.11 -5.17
CA PHE A 67 -8.74 4.24 -3.75
C PHE A 67 -7.54 4.73 -2.94
N LEU A 68 -6.30 4.56 -3.44
CA LEU A 68 -5.06 5.09 -2.83
C LEU A 68 -4.76 6.55 -3.25
N GLY A 69 -5.66 7.18 -4.00
CA GLY A 69 -5.49 8.53 -4.54
C GLY A 69 -4.82 8.56 -5.92
N ASN A 70 -4.63 7.41 -6.59
CA ASN A 70 -4.05 7.37 -7.93
C ASN A 70 -5.09 7.62 -9.03
N LEU A 71 -4.93 8.69 -9.79
CA LEU A 71 -5.75 8.96 -10.99
C LEU A 71 -4.96 8.87 -12.30
N SER A 72 -3.63 8.74 -12.22
CA SER A 72 -2.73 8.90 -13.36
C SER A 72 -2.15 7.60 -13.89
N ILE A 73 -1.94 6.59 -13.04
CA ILE A 73 -1.17 5.40 -13.41
C ILE A 73 -2.12 4.31 -13.94
N ILE A 74 -2.18 4.17 -15.27
CA ILE A 74 -3.17 3.37 -16.00
C ILE A 74 -2.48 2.19 -16.70
N SER A 75 -3.15 1.02 -16.72
CA SER A 75 -2.70 -0.16 -17.44
C SER A 75 -3.44 -0.33 -18.77
N MET A 76 -2.70 -0.31 -19.87
CA MET A 76 -3.20 -0.78 -21.17
C MET A 76 -2.96 -2.28 -21.35
N ASN A 77 -2.45 -2.98 -20.34
CA ASN A 77 -2.12 -4.40 -20.44
C ASN A 77 -2.98 -5.27 -19.50
N GLU A 78 -4.16 -4.79 -19.10
CA GLU A 78 -5.09 -5.52 -18.23
C GLU A 78 -6.48 -5.59 -18.89
N CYS A 79 -7.02 -6.80 -19.06
CA CYS A 79 -8.32 -7.00 -19.69
C CYS A 79 -9.48 -6.76 -18.71
N ASP A 80 -10.69 -6.58 -19.24
CA ASP A 80 -11.89 -6.25 -18.46
C ASP A 80 -12.21 -7.32 -17.39
N GLU A 81 -11.96 -8.60 -17.70
CA GLU A 81 -12.18 -9.71 -16.78
C GLU A 81 -11.18 -9.67 -15.62
N CYS A 82 -9.88 -9.55 -15.90
CA CYS A 82 -8.86 -9.44 -14.86
C CYS A 82 -9.05 -8.17 -14.01
N ASN A 83 -9.37 -7.04 -14.63
CA ASN A 83 -9.65 -5.79 -13.92
C ASN A 83 -10.85 -5.93 -12.97
N THR A 84 -11.89 -6.67 -13.37
CA THR A 84 -13.03 -6.95 -12.50
C THR A 84 -12.64 -7.91 -11.38
N PHE A 85 -11.92 -8.98 -11.71
CA PHE A 85 -11.44 -9.97 -10.75
C PHE A 85 -10.57 -9.36 -9.64
N PHE A 86 -9.60 -8.50 -9.98
CA PHE A 86 -8.77 -7.86 -8.96
C PHE A 86 -9.53 -6.80 -8.17
N GLY A 87 -10.35 -5.98 -8.84
CA GLY A 87 -11.15 -4.93 -8.21
C GLY A 87 -12.17 -5.46 -7.19
N GLU A 88 -12.83 -6.57 -7.50
CA GLU A 88 -13.79 -7.24 -6.61
C GLU A 88 -13.12 -8.22 -5.63
N GLY A 89 -11.86 -8.59 -5.88
CA GLY A 89 -11.08 -9.53 -5.07
C GLY A 89 -10.03 -8.85 -4.22
N CYS A 90 -8.75 -9.03 -4.55
CA CYS A 90 -7.63 -8.61 -3.73
C CYS A 90 -7.61 -7.10 -3.43
N GLU A 91 -7.97 -6.25 -4.40
CA GLU A 91 -7.95 -4.79 -4.24
C GLU A 91 -9.01 -4.30 -3.22
N ASP A 92 -10.16 -4.96 -3.15
CA ASP A 92 -11.18 -4.68 -2.12
C ASP A 92 -10.66 -5.00 -0.71
N HIS A 93 -9.92 -6.11 -0.55
CA HIS A 93 -9.28 -6.44 0.72
C HIS A 93 -8.24 -5.40 1.15
N LEU A 94 -7.40 -4.92 0.23
CA LEU A 94 -6.45 -3.85 0.53
C LEU A 94 -7.15 -2.51 0.82
N SER A 95 -8.23 -2.20 0.09
CA SER A 95 -9.06 -1.03 0.37
C SER A 95 -9.61 -1.08 1.79
N LYS A 96 -10.15 -2.21 2.23
CA LYS A 96 -10.67 -2.41 3.59
C LYS A 96 -9.58 -2.29 4.65
N ALA A 97 -8.40 -2.87 4.42
CA ALA A 97 -7.25 -2.78 5.32
C ALA A 97 -6.75 -1.34 5.52
N THR A 98 -6.77 -0.54 4.45
CA THR A 98 -6.19 0.82 4.43
C THR A 98 -7.22 1.93 4.66
N MET A 99 -8.49 1.62 4.87
CA MET A 99 -9.57 2.62 4.93
C MET A 99 -9.32 3.70 5.98
N LEU A 100 -8.90 3.32 7.19
CA LEU A 100 -8.58 4.26 8.27
C LEU A 100 -7.43 5.19 7.85
N LEU A 101 -6.33 4.60 7.39
CA LEU A 101 -5.13 5.31 6.97
C LEU A 101 -5.48 6.38 5.93
N ARG A 102 -6.17 5.98 4.86
CA ARG A 102 -6.58 6.87 3.77
C ARG A 102 -7.53 7.97 4.21
N THR A 103 -8.38 7.69 5.19
CA THR A 103 -9.27 8.70 5.78
C THR A 103 -8.47 9.72 6.57
N LEU A 104 -7.55 9.28 7.43
CA LEU A 104 -6.71 10.15 8.26
C LEU A 104 -5.88 11.12 7.41
N VAL A 105 -5.37 10.64 6.28
CA VAL A 105 -4.60 11.48 5.35
C VAL A 105 -5.48 12.16 4.32
N GLY A 106 -6.81 12.08 4.39
CA GLY A 106 -7.71 12.85 3.51
C GLY A 106 -7.66 12.46 2.03
N ILE A 107 -7.45 11.18 1.72
CA ILE A 107 -7.65 10.64 0.37
C ILE A 107 -9.17 10.48 0.14
N PRO A 108 -9.77 11.21 -0.81
CA PRO A 108 -11.21 11.17 -1.02
C PRO A 108 -11.69 9.81 -1.52
N ARG A 109 -12.96 9.50 -1.26
CA ARG A 109 -13.61 8.37 -1.94
C ARG A 109 -13.81 8.68 -3.42
N LYS A 110 -13.95 7.63 -4.22
CA LYS A 110 -14.35 7.73 -5.63
C LYS A 110 -15.62 8.59 -5.75
N ASN A 111 -15.59 9.58 -6.64
CA ASN A 111 -16.67 10.53 -6.87
C ASN A 111 -17.12 11.34 -5.63
N SER A 112 -16.22 11.55 -4.67
CA SER A 112 -16.48 12.36 -3.48
C SER A 112 -15.31 13.31 -3.23
N VAL A 113 -15.60 14.44 -2.58
CA VAL A 113 -14.58 15.36 -2.05
C VAL A 113 -14.18 15.03 -0.61
N GLU A 114 -14.83 14.03 -0.02
CA GLU A 114 -14.67 13.65 1.39
C GLU A 114 -14.18 12.20 1.52
N SER A 115 -13.49 11.94 2.63
CA SER A 115 -13.19 10.59 3.11
C SER A 115 -13.88 10.37 4.45
N THR A 116 -14.46 9.19 4.66
CA THR A 116 -15.09 8.84 5.94
C THR A 116 -14.68 7.45 6.35
N PHE A 117 -14.28 7.33 7.61
CA PHE A 117 -14.18 6.09 8.34
C PHE A 117 -15.30 6.02 9.38
N LYS A 118 -15.96 4.87 9.49
CA LYS A 118 -16.92 4.58 10.57
C LYS A 118 -16.56 3.24 11.21
N ASP A 119 -16.52 3.20 12.54
CA ASP A 119 -16.48 1.93 13.27
C ASP A 119 -17.89 1.36 13.45
N ARG A 120 -18.27 0.39 12.61
CA ARG A 120 -19.64 -0.15 12.51
C ARG A 120 -20.08 -1.07 13.65
N ILE A 121 -19.25 -1.30 14.68
CA ILE A 121 -19.55 -2.31 15.72
C ILE A 121 -20.34 -1.72 16.89
N ARG A 122 -20.26 -0.41 17.12
CA ARG A 122 -20.94 0.25 18.23
C ARG A 122 -21.79 1.35 17.64
N ASP A 123 -23.12 1.18 17.63
CA ASP A 123 -24.11 2.11 17.06
C ASP A 123 -23.99 3.61 17.50
N GLU A 124 -23.04 3.93 18.38
CA GLU A 124 -22.57 5.27 18.73
C GLU A 124 -21.18 5.49 18.12
N GLU A 125 -21.10 5.39 16.78
CA GLU A 125 -19.88 5.05 16.05
C GLU A 125 -18.82 6.17 16.05
N LEU A 126 -17.59 5.83 16.44
CA LEU A 126 -16.42 6.63 16.11
C LEU A 126 -16.44 6.90 14.59
N ARG A 127 -16.41 8.18 14.23
CA ARG A 127 -16.47 8.64 12.85
C ARG A 127 -15.35 9.63 12.59
N ILE A 128 -14.57 9.36 11.56
CA ILE A 128 -13.55 10.28 11.07
C ILE A 128 -13.98 10.76 9.70
N ASP A 129 -14.14 12.06 9.54
CA ASP A 129 -14.38 12.71 8.26
C ASP A 129 -13.19 13.60 7.92
N SER A 130 -12.60 13.39 6.76
CA SER A 130 -11.57 14.28 6.24
C SER A 130 -12.09 15.04 5.03
N LYS A 131 -11.90 16.35 5.08
CA LYS A 131 -12.21 17.34 4.04
C LYS A 131 -10.94 18.17 3.78
N PRO A 132 -10.86 18.90 2.65
CA PRO A 132 -9.73 19.81 2.42
C PRO A 132 -9.52 20.76 3.61
N GLY A 133 -8.34 20.70 4.22
CA GLY A 133 -7.96 21.54 5.36
C GLY A 133 -8.51 21.14 6.73
N ALA A 134 -9.29 20.05 6.86
CA ALA A 134 -9.86 19.64 8.14
C ALA A 134 -10.02 18.12 8.29
N VAL A 135 -9.70 17.62 9.48
CA VAL A 135 -10.04 16.27 9.94
C VAL A 135 -10.97 16.41 11.13
N ASN A 136 -12.19 15.89 11.00
CA ASN A 136 -13.19 15.87 12.07
C ASN A 136 -13.23 14.46 12.64
N ILE A 137 -12.92 14.33 13.93
CA ILE A 137 -13.00 13.06 14.65
C ILE A 137 -14.15 13.20 15.65
N ARG A 138 -15.19 12.41 15.45
CA ARG A 138 -16.28 12.25 16.42
C ARG A 138 -16.00 11.00 17.24
N VAL A 139 -15.71 11.19 18.53
CA VAL A 139 -15.50 10.10 19.49
C VAL A 139 -16.72 10.04 20.43
N PRO A 140 -17.37 8.87 20.58
CA PRO A 140 -18.49 8.70 21.51
C PRO A 140 -18.04 8.68 22.97
N GLU A 141 -18.98 8.92 23.89
CA GLU A 141 -18.81 8.65 25.32
C GLU A 141 -18.45 7.16 25.58
N PRO A 142 -17.66 6.82 26.63
CA PRO A 142 -17.04 7.70 27.63
C PRO A 142 -15.71 8.33 27.19
N ASN A 143 -15.33 8.20 25.92
CA ASN A 143 -14.05 8.66 25.38
C ASN A 143 -14.17 10.03 24.69
N SER A 144 -15.20 10.80 25.02
CA SER A 144 -15.41 12.13 24.45
C SER A 144 -14.28 13.08 24.84
N ILE A 145 -14.09 14.12 24.02
CA ILE A 145 -13.05 15.14 24.24
C ILE A 145 -13.27 15.92 25.55
N ASP A 146 -14.51 16.00 26.05
CA ASP A 146 -14.83 16.74 27.27
C ASP A 146 -14.10 16.17 28.51
N GLY A 147 -13.80 14.86 28.51
CA GLY A 147 -12.96 14.22 29.54
C GLY A 147 -11.44 14.36 29.33
N LEU A 148 -11.00 14.92 28.20
CA LEU A 148 -9.58 15.10 27.86
C LEU A 148 -9.09 16.53 28.07
N LEU A 149 -9.99 17.50 28.26
CA LEU A 149 -9.63 18.88 28.57
C LEU A 149 -9.04 18.97 29.98
N VAL A 150 -7.78 19.38 30.07
CA VAL A 150 -7.15 19.77 31.35
C VAL A 150 -7.11 21.29 31.37
N ASP A 151 -7.80 21.90 32.32
CA ASP A 151 -7.92 23.37 32.47
C ASP A 151 -8.46 24.10 31.21
N GLY A 152 -9.32 23.44 30.42
CA GLY A 152 -9.90 24.02 29.21
C GLY A 152 -8.97 24.00 27.99
N VAL A 153 -7.82 23.33 28.09
CA VAL A 153 -6.85 23.15 27.00
C VAL A 153 -6.81 21.68 26.59
N LEU A 154 -6.74 21.43 25.28
CA LEU A 154 -6.51 20.10 24.75
C LEU A 154 -5.06 19.68 24.99
N PRO A 155 -4.79 18.42 25.37
CA PRO A 155 -3.43 17.91 25.46
C PRO A 155 -2.78 17.88 24.07
N ASP A 156 -1.45 17.99 24.03
CA ASP A 156 -0.65 17.88 22.79
C ASP A 156 -0.87 16.54 22.07
N MET A 157 -1.32 15.53 22.80
CA MET A 157 -1.67 14.21 22.29
C MET A 157 -3.05 13.79 22.80
N ILE A 158 -3.94 13.47 21.86
CA ILE A 158 -5.25 12.89 22.14
C ILE A 158 -5.18 11.40 21.80
N PRO A 159 -5.10 10.48 22.79
CA PRO A 159 -5.19 9.07 22.50
C PRO A 159 -6.62 8.76 22.03
N LEU A 160 -6.76 8.26 20.80
CA LEU A 160 -8.04 7.70 20.36
C LEU A 160 -8.25 6.39 21.11
N ARG A 161 -8.94 6.47 22.25
CA ARG A 161 -9.29 5.31 23.08
C ARG A 161 -10.37 4.50 22.36
N GLY A 162 -9.98 3.35 21.83
CA GLY A 162 -10.86 2.45 21.13
C GLY A 162 -10.08 1.50 20.24
N ASP A 163 -10.66 0.33 20.00
CA ASP A 163 -10.11 -0.60 19.02
C ASP A 163 -10.52 -0.10 17.62
N LEU A 164 -9.65 0.71 16.99
CA LEU A 164 -9.87 1.27 15.66
C LEU A 164 -9.80 0.17 14.61
N ARG A 165 -10.90 -0.57 14.46
CA ARG A 165 -10.96 -1.75 13.62
C ARG A 165 -11.18 -1.39 12.15
N SER A 166 -10.31 -1.92 11.28
CA SER A 166 -10.59 -1.95 9.85
C SER A 166 -11.92 -2.65 9.55
N GLN A 167 -12.44 -2.47 8.33
CA GLN A 167 -13.44 -3.42 7.82
C GLN A 167 -12.84 -4.83 7.75
N PRO A 168 -13.64 -5.91 7.88
CA PRO A 168 -13.14 -7.27 7.78
C PRO A 168 -12.47 -7.52 6.42
N TYR A 169 -11.22 -7.95 6.43
CA TYR A 169 -10.45 -8.24 5.22
C TYR A 169 -9.58 -9.49 5.42
N VAL A 170 -9.11 -10.08 4.33
CA VAL A 170 -8.17 -11.21 4.36
C VAL A 170 -6.77 -10.66 4.11
N PRO A 171 -5.81 -10.77 5.06
CA PRO A 171 -4.49 -10.16 4.93
C PRO A 171 -3.72 -10.57 3.69
N ILE A 172 -3.69 -11.87 3.36
CA ILE A 172 -2.94 -12.33 2.19
C ILE A 172 -3.54 -11.84 0.87
N GLU A 173 -4.86 -11.58 0.83
CA GLU A 173 -5.49 -10.96 -0.33
C GLU A 173 -5.11 -9.47 -0.44
N ALA A 174 -4.93 -8.76 0.68
CA ALA A 174 -4.37 -7.41 0.64
C ALA A 174 -2.92 -7.37 0.12
N VAL A 175 -2.11 -8.39 0.44
CA VAL A 175 -0.77 -8.58 -0.16
C VAL A 175 -0.86 -8.82 -1.66
N LYS A 176 -1.78 -9.69 -2.13
CA LYS A 176 -1.96 -9.94 -3.56
C LYS A 176 -2.27 -8.67 -4.33
N ALA A 177 -3.00 -7.71 -3.75
CA ALA A 177 -3.21 -6.41 -4.39
C ALA A 177 -1.90 -5.60 -4.53
N LEU A 178 -1.05 -5.56 -3.49
CA LEU A 178 0.27 -4.91 -3.56
C LEU A 178 1.17 -5.58 -4.61
N VAL A 179 1.15 -6.92 -4.70
CA VAL A 179 1.91 -7.66 -5.71
C VAL A 179 1.32 -7.48 -7.11
N LYS A 180 -0.01 -7.41 -7.25
CA LYS A 180 -0.67 -7.06 -8.52
C LYS A 180 -0.22 -5.70 -9.02
N PHE A 181 -0.12 -4.71 -8.14
CA PHE A 181 0.41 -3.39 -8.47
C PHE A 181 1.86 -3.48 -8.97
N ALA A 182 2.71 -4.24 -8.28
CA ALA A 182 4.08 -4.50 -8.73
C ALA A 182 4.11 -5.11 -10.15
N CYS A 183 3.30 -6.14 -10.42
CA CYS A 183 3.20 -6.77 -11.74
C CYS A 183 2.71 -5.78 -12.82
N SER A 184 1.78 -4.90 -12.47
CA SER A 184 1.23 -3.89 -13.38
C SER A 184 2.25 -2.84 -13.81
N VAL A 185 3.12 -2.39 -12.89
CA VAL A 185 4.08 -1.32 -13.17
C VAL A 185 5.49 -1.85 -13.50
N SER A 186 5.70 -3.16 -13.45
CA SER A 186 6.96 -3.79 -13.84
C SER A 186 7.28 -3.52 -15.33
N PRO A 187 8.55 -3.23 -15.68
CA PRO A 187 8.98 -3.22 -17.07
C PRO A 187 8.71 -4.56 -17.76
N LYS A 188 8.37 -4.54 -19.06
CA LYS A 188 8.05 -5.75 -19.83
C LYS A 188 9.13 -6.83 -19.75
N VAL A 189 10.40 -6.42 -19.69
CA VAL A 189 11.57 -7.32 -19.60
C VAL A 189 11.60 -8.14 -18.31
N GLU A 190 10.95 -7.67 -17.24
CA GLU A 190 10.91 -8.35 -15.94
C GLU A 190 9.77 -9.37 -15.84
N LEU A 191 8.79 -9.35 -16.76
CA LEU A 191 7.57 -10.18 -16.64
C LEU A 191 7.88 -11.68 -16.57
N ALA A 192 8.89 -12.14 -17.29
CA ALA A 192 9.33 -13.54 -17.24
C ALA A 192 9.86 -13.92 -15.85
N GLN A 193 10.59 -13.01 -15.18
CA GLN A 193 11.13 -13.25 -13.84
C GLN A 193 10.03 -13.33 -12.78
N ILE A 194 8.92 -12.62 -12.97
CA ILE A 194 7.81 -12.54 -12.01
C ILE A 194 6.57 -13.35 -12.42
N GLN A 195 6.70 -14.28 -13.37
CA GLN A 195 5.56 -15.05 -13.87
C GLN A 195 4.86 -15.82 -12.73
N GLY A 196 5.63 -16.38 -11.78
CA GLY A 196 5.08 -17.03 -10.59
C GLY A 196 4.24 -16.07 -9.73
N ALA A 197 4.65 -14.81 -9.60
CA ALA A 197 3.88 -13.78 -8.91
C ALA A 197 2.57 -13.48 -9.64
N ILE A 198 2.62 -13.34 -10.97
CA ILE A 198 1.45 -13.10 -11.83
C ILE A 198 0.46 -14.26 -11.72
N ASP A 199 0.95 -15.50 -11.72
CA ASP A 199 0.13 -16.71 -11.58
C ASP A 199 -0.54 -16.80 -10.20
N TRP A 200 0.19 -16.48 -9.14
CA TRP A 200 -0.32 -16.49 -7.79
C TRP A 200 -1.39 -15.41 -7.56
N VAL A 201 -1.15 -14.16 -7.96
CA VAL A 201 -2.17 -13.10 -7.82
C VAL A 201 -3.38 -13.37 -8.71
N GLY A 202 -3.17 -13.97 -9.90
CA GLY A 202 -4.22 -14.38 -10.81
C GLY A 202 -5.02 -15.62 -10.37
N GLY A 203 -4.73 -16.18 -9.18
CA GLY A 203 -5.45 -17.32 -8.63
C GLY A 203 -5.18 -18.66 -9.34
N ARG A 204 -4.11 -18.76 -10.13
CA ARG A 204 -3.72 -20.02 -10.80
C ARG A 204 -3.02 -20.98 -9.85
N HIS A 205 -2.36 -20.46 -8.82
CA HIS A 205 -1.75 -21.24 -7.75
C HIS A 205 -2.24 -20.80 -6.39
N THR A 206 -2.48 -21.76 -5.50
CA THR A 206 -2.75 -21.51 -4.09
C THR A 206 -1.49 -21.79 -3.30
N VAL A 207 -1.02 -20.80 -2.55
CA VAL A 207 0.14 -20.92 -1.68
C VAL A 207 -0.25 -20.40 -0.30
N GLN A 208 -0.02 -21.23 0.70
CA GLN A 208 -0.15 -20.86 2.10
C GLN A 208 1.22 -20.40 2.62
N PHE A 209 1.28 -19.16 3.12
CA PHE A 209 2.49 -18.61 3.70
C PHE A 209 2.51 -18.85 5.21
N SER A 210 3.64 -19.31 5.75
CA SER A 210 3.85 -19.29 7.21
C SER A 210 3.99 -17.84 7.71
N SER A 211 4.65 -17.00 6.93
CA SER A 211 4.78 -15.56 7.17
C SER A 211 4.91 -14.82 5.84
N PHE A 212 4.28 -13.66 5.73
CA PHE A 212 4.48 -12.73 4.62
C PHE A 212 4.75 -11.34 5.20
N PRO A 213 6.03 -10.93 5.29
CA PRO A 213 6.41 -9.65 5.87
C PRO A 213 6.01 -8.50 4.95
N VAL A 214 5.31 -7.52 5.51
CA VAL A 214 4.95 -6.26 4.84
C VAL A 214 5.60 -5.14 5.62
N GLY A 215 6.56 -4.46 5.00
CA GLY A 215 7.21 -3.30 5.59
C GLY A 215 6.23 -2.14 5.58
N PHE A 216 5.96 -1.59 6.76
CA PHE A 216 5.12 -0.41 6.94
C PHE A 216 5.97 0.76 7.41
N ALA A 217 5.70 1.95 6.87
CA ALA A 217 6.29 3.18 7.37
C ALA A 217 5.26 4.29 7.45
N PHE A 218 5.42 5.15 8.46
CA PHE A 218 4.61 6.35 8.65
C PHE A 218 5.53 7.55 8.81
N THR A 219 5.30 8.60 8.04
CA THR A 219 5.97 9.89 8.23
C THR A 219 4.96 10.94 8.68
N PRO A 220 5.13 11.57 9.85
CA PRO A 220 4.20 12.59 10.33
C PRO A 220 4.12 13.84 9.44
N GLY A 221 3.00 14.55 9.51
CA GLY A 221 2.83 15.89 8.94
C GLY A 221 2.02 15.97 7.65
N ALA A 222 1.27 17.05 7.47
CA ALA A 222 0.43 17.25 6.28
C ALA A 222 1.27 17.65 5.05
N GLU A 223 1.00 17.06 3.89
CA GLU A 223 1.60 17.45 2.61
C GLU A 223 1.46 18.98 2.39
N ALA A 224 2.57 19.67 2.14
CA ALA A 224 2.53 21.06 1.72
C ALA A 224 2.03 21.14 0.26
N ALA A 225 1.40 22.27 -0.10
CA ALA A 225 0.92 22.47 -1.46
C ALA A 225 2.07 22.29 -2.48
N GLY A 226 1.95 21.30 -3.37
CA GLY A 226 2.93 21.02 -4.42
C GLY A 226 4.01 19.99 -4.05
N GLU A 227 4.07 19.54 -2.79
CA GLU A 227 4.82 18.33 -2.45
C GLU A 227 4.17 17.16 -3.21
N LYS A 228 4.96 16.40 -3.98
CA LYS A 228 4.51 15.13 -4.54
C LYS A 228 5.05 14.07 -3.60
N VAL A 229 4.21 13.50 -2.74
CA VAL A 229 4.66 12.40 -1.85
C VAL A 229 4.11 11.05 -2.27
N SER A 230 3.01 11.00 -3.01
CA SER A 230 2.40 9.73 -3.41
C SER A 230 2.98 9.19 -4.72
N HIS A 231 3.55 8.00 -4.69
CA HIS A 231 4.18 7.34 -5.84
C HIS A 231 4.43 5.86 -5.55
N VAL A 232 4.84 5.15 -6.60
CA VAL A 232 5.34 3.77 -6.51
C VAL A 232 6.76 3.68 -7.01
N ILE A 233 7.52 2.75 -6.43
CA ILE A 233 8.89 2.42 -6.83
C ILE A 233 9.00 0.91 -6.99
N LEU A 234 9.66 0.46 -8.07
CA LEU A 234 10.26 -0.87 -8.12
C LEU A 234 11.77 -0.76 -8.12
N ILE A 235 12.39 -1.55 -7.25
CA ILE A 235 13.83 -1.73 -7.23
C ILE A 235 14.18 -3.19 -7.42
N ARG A 236 15.19 -3.45 -8.25
CA ARG A 236 15.70 -4.77 -8.62
C ARG A 236 17.09 -4.99 -8.06
N ARG A 237 17.33 -6.16 -7.46
CA ARG A 237 18.64 -6.58 -6.94
C ARG A 237 19.66 -6.60 -8.10
N ARG A 238 20.85 -6.05 -7.87
CA ARG A 238 21.93 -5.97 -8.86
C ARG A 238 22.60 -7.32 -9.07
N ASP A 239 22.98 -7.95 -7.97
CA ASP A 239 23.82 -9.15 -7.94
C ASP A 239 23.10 -10.31 -7.24
N ALA A 240 23.68 -11.51 -7.27
CA ALA A 240 23.19 -12.61 -6.46
C ALA A 240 23.37 -12.30 -4.96
N GLY A 241 22.35 -12.58 -4.15
CA GLY A 241 22.39 -12.27 -2.73
C GLY A 241 21.14 -12.76 -2.00
N PRO A 242 21.16 -12.71 -0.65
CA PRO A 242 20.01 -13.11 0.15
C PRO A 242 18.88 -12.07 0.15
N GLU A 243 19.06 -10.88 -0.42
CA GLU A 243 18.00 -9.87 -0.46
C GLU A 243 16.95 -10.20 -1.54
N PRO A 244 15.67 -9.82 -1.42
CA PRO A 244 14.67 -10.10 -2.46
C PRO A 244 15.06 -9.58 -3.84
N TYR A 245 14.77 -10.35 -4.90
CA TYR A 245 15.07 -9.92 -6.27
C TYR A 245 14.38 -8.60 -6.62
N LEU A 246 13.11 -8.46 -6.25
CA LEU A 246 12.31 -7.26 -6.49
C LEU A 246 11.60 -6.81 -5.22
N TRP A 247 11.72 -5.51 -4.94
CA TRP A 247 10.86 -4.82 -3.98
C TRP A 247 9.89 -3.92 -4.71
N PHE A 248 8.64 -3.94 -4.23
CA PHE A 248 7.64 -2.96 -4.58
C PHE A 248 7.39 -2.06 -3.38
N LEU A 249 7.42 -0.75 -3.62
CA LEU A 249 7.12 0.27 -2.64
C LEU A 249 5.96 1.13 -3.15
N ILE A 250 5.01 1.41 -2.27
CA ILE A 250 3.92 2.34 -2.53
C ILE A 250 3.79 3.32 -1.38
N GLN A 251 4.05 4.59 -1.66
CA GLN A 251 3.81 5.70 -0.76
C GLN A 251 2.49 6.36 -1.16
N PHE A 252 1.57 6.52 -0.22
CA PHE A 252 0.38 7.34 -0.38
C PHE A 252 0.28 8.30 0.80
N ARG A 253 0.56 9.58 0.53
CA ARG A 253 0.74 10.65 1.52
C ARG A 253 1.74 10.24 2.60
N ASN A 254 1.29 10.03 3.83
CA ASN A 254 2.11 9.74 5.00
C ASN A 254 2.51 8.26 5.14
N PHE A 255 1.82 7.36 4.45
CA PHE A 255 1.96 5.92 4.65
C PHE A 255 2.69 5.24 3.50
N ARG A 256 3.54 4.28 3.85
CA ARG A 256 4.24 3.43 2.90
C ARG A 256 4.01 1.96 3.19
N PHE A 257 3.76 1.20 2.13
CA PHE A 257 3.95 -0.25 2.14
C PHE A 257 5.17 -0.61 1.29
N GLN A 258 5.91 -1.61 1.76
CA GLN A 258 7.04 -2.23 1.07
C GLN A 258 6.85 -3.74 1.12
N VAL A 259 6.82 -4.40 -0.03
CA VAL A 259 6.68 -5.86 -0.12
C VAL A 259 7.70 -6.46 -1.08
N PRO A 260 8.27 -7.63 -0.77
CA PRO A 260 9.00 -8.40 -1.77
C PRO A 260 7.99 -8.91 -2.81
N VAL A 261 8.38 -8.94 -4.09
CA VAL A 261 7.59 -9.64 -5.12
C VAL A 261 7.92 -11.13 -4.99
N PRO A 262 6.96 -11.99 -4.59
CA PRO A 262 7.24 -13.40 -4.35
C PRO A 262 7.40 -14.16 -5.66
N PHE A 263 7.97 -15.37 -5.60
CA PHE A 263 8.09 -16.28 -6.74
C PHE A 263 8.84 -15.68 -7.93
N CYS A 264 9.84 -14.83 -7.64
CA CYS A 264 10.81 -14.41 -8.64
C CYS A 264 11.76 -15.57 -8.93
N SER A 265 11.92 -15.99 -10.18
CA SER A 265 12.84 -17.09 -10.52
C SER A 265 14.30 -16.80 -10.13
N ALA A 266 14.69 -15.52 -10.07
CA ALA A 266 16.01 -15.10 -9.59
C ALA A 266 16.22 -15.27 -8.07
N ASP A 267 15.19 -15.63 -7.31
CA ASP A 267 15.26 -16.00 -5.90
C ASP A 267 15.20 -17.52 -5.66
N ASP A 268 15.15 -18.33 -6.74
CA ASP A 268 15.14 -19.79 -6.63
C ASP A 268 16.40 -20.30 -5.91
N GLY A 269 16.21 -21.15 -4.91
CA GLY A 269 17.30 -21.70 -4.08
C GLY A 269 17.77 -20.78 -2.94
N VAL A 270 17.23 -19.56 -2.82
CA VAL A 270 17.49 -18.70 -1.66
C VAL A 270 16.66 -19.18 -0.48
N THR A 271 17.32 -19.66 0.59
CA THR A 271 16.65 -20.29 1.73
C THR A 271 16.05 -19.30 2.73
N TRP A 272 16.60 -18.09 2.79
CA TRP A 272 16.09 -17.01 3.63
C TRP A 272 16.33 -15.66 2.95
N LEU A 273 15.33 -14.78 3.03
CA LEU A 273 15.43 -13.44 2.47
C LEU A 273 15.85 -12.44 3.55
N ARG A 274 16.89 -11.64 3.26
CA ARG A 274 17.28 -10.51 4.09
C ARG A 274 16.34 -9.34 3.84
N MET A 275 15.52 -9.03 4.85
CA MET A 275 14.56 -7.94 4.81
C MET A 275 15.15 -6.69 5.47
N GLU A 276 15.05 -5.55 4.80
CA GLU A 276 15.47 -4.24 5.31
C GLU A 276 14.42 -3.20 4.87
N HIS A 277 14.11 -2.23 5.74
CA HIS A 277 13.22 -1.14 5.36
C HIS A 277 13.96 -0.19 4.42
N PHE A 278 13.30 0.21 3.33
CA PHE A 278 13.78 1.29 2.49
C PHE A 278 13.92 2.58 3.29
N GLN A 279 14.90 3.42 2.96
CA GLN A 279 15.11 4.70 3.62
C GLN A 279 13.83 5.56 3.58
N SER A 280 13.70 6.49 4.52
CA SER A 280 12.61 7.46 4.42
C SER A 280 12.80 8.30 3.16
N LEU A 281 11.69 8.70 2.54
CA LEU A 281 11.71 9.64 1.42
C LEU A 281 11.73 11.08 1.92
N PHE A 282 11.48 11.27 3.20
CA PHE A 282 11.65 12.52 3.91
C PHE A 282 13.00 12.47 4.62
N GLN A 283 13.76 13.56 4.53
CA GLN A 283 15.03 13.66 5.24
C GLN A 283 14.79 13.59 6.76
N PRO A 284 15.72 13.06 7.57
CA PRO A 284 15.59 13.03 9.03
C PRO A 284 15.38 14.41 9.65
N SER A 285 15.81 15.48 8.96
CA SER A 285 15.52 16.87 9.32
C SER A 285 14.08 17.31 9.03
N TRP A 286 13.17 16.40 8.70
CA TRP A 286 11.77 16.70 8.41
C TRP A 286 11.11 17.37 9.63
N PRO A 287 10.65 18.64 9.51
CA PRO A 287 10.28 19.44 10.67
C PRO A 287 9.03 18.94 11.40
N ARG A 288 8.29 18.02 10.79
CA ARG A 288 7.02 17.50 11.33
C ARG A 288 7.21 16.19 12.10
N GLY A 289 8.41 15.61 12.11
CA GLY A 289 8.76 14.42 12.88
C GLY A 289 9.46 13.35 12.06
N GLU A 290 10.07 12.38 12.75
CA GLU A 290 10.81 11.30 12.09
C GLU A 290 9.86 10.22 11.52
N THR A 291 10.32 9.53 10.48
CA THR A 291 9.61 8.37 9.94
C THR A 291 9.76 7.17 10.88
N THR A 292 8.64 6.53 11.21
CA THR A 292 8.63 5.26 11.93
C THR A 292 8.51 4.08 10.97
N PHE A 293 9.06 2.93 11.36
CA PHE A 293 9.08 1.70 10.56
C PHE A 293 8.64 0.51 11.39
N SER A 294 7.87 -0.39 10.78
CA SER A 294 7.48 -1.66 11.41
C SER A 294 7.25 -2.77 10.37
N TRP A 295 7.47 -4.02 10.76
CA TRP A 295 7.12 -5.18 9.95
C TRP A 295 5.77 -5.74 10.38
N LEU A 296 4.82 -5.79 9.45
CA LEU A 296 3.55 -6.48 9.60
C LEU A 296 3.68 -7.90 9.06
N ASN A 297 2.87 -8.85 9.56
CA ASN A 297 2.72 -10.16 8.95
C ASN A 297 1.31 -10.30 8.36
N TRP A 298 1.22 -10.35 7.02
CA TRP A 298 -0.04 -10.49 6.30
C TRP A 298 -0.16 -11.86 5.60
N SER A 299 0.34 -12.94 6.23
CA SER A 299 0.13 -14.31 5.73
C SER A 299 -1.25 -14.90 6.01
N GLY A 300 -2.08 -14.24 6.82
CA GLY A 300 -3.37 -14.77 7.25
C GLY A 300 -4.38 -14.94 6.11
N GLU A 301 -5.05 -16.10 6.08
CA GLU A 301 -6.09 -16.47 5.11
C GLU A 301 -7.53 -16.27 5.64
N LYS A 302 -7.66 -16.02 6.95
CA LYS A 302 -8.96 -15.74 7.58
C LYS A 302 -9.26 -14.25 7.54
N LYS A 303 -10.55 -13.92 7.59
CA LYS A 303 -10.98 -12.53 7.77
C LYS A 303 -10.54 -12.05 9.15
N VAL A 304 -9.84 -10.93 9.17
CA VAL A 304 -9.39 -10.24 10.38
C VAL A 304 -9.83 -8.78 10.35
N ARG A 305 -9.64 -8.11 11.48
CA ARG A 305 -9.69 -6.64 11.55
C ARG A 305 -8.34 -6.16 12.06
N THR A 306 -7.79 -5.14 11.43
CA THR A 306 -6.57 -4.48 11.96
C THR A 306 -6.99 -3.52 13.03
N SER A 307 -6.36 -3.64 14.19
CA SER A 307 -6.46 -2.72 15.30
C SER A 307 -5.28 -1.77 15.21
N TRP A 308 -5.54 -0.48 15.02
CA TRP A 308 -4.49 0.54 15.02
C TRP A 308 -4.40 1.15 16.42
N ASP A 309 -3.42 0.71 17.20
CA ASP A 309 -3.09 1.39 18.46
C ASP A 309 -2.34 2.68 18.12
N VAL A 310 -2.98 3.81 18.41
CA VAL A 310 -2.48 5.16 18.08
C VAL A 310 -1.62 5.74 19.20
N SER A 311 -1.24 4.92 20.20
CA SER A 311 -0.26 5.29 21.24
C SER A 311 1.10 5.65 20.62
N PRO A 312 1.91 6.53 21.26
CA PRO A 312 3.26 6.82 20.81
C PRO A 312 4.08 5.52 20.82
N GLY A 313 4.40 5.01 19.62
CA GLY A 313 4.94 3.66 19.43
C GLY A 313 4.01 2.69 18.66
N ALA A 314 3.11 3.23 17.83
CA ALA A 314 2.13 2.51 17.00
C ALA A 314 2.56 1.07 16.63
N THR A 315 1.99 0.11 17.36
CA THR A 315 2.11 -1.31 17.06
C THR A 315 0.80 -1.73 16.39
N VAL A 316 0.90 -2.27 15.18
CA VAL A 316 -0.26 -2.78 14.45
C VAL A 316 -0.52 -4.20 14.89
N VAL A 317 -1.68 -4.45 15.51
CA VAL A 317 -2.10 -5.79 15.92
C VAL A 317 -3.23 -6.24 15.01
N CYS A 318 -3.05 -7.40 14.35
CA CYS A 318 -4.09 -8.03 13.54
C CYS A 318 -4.82 -9.06 14.41
N ASP A 319 -6.01 -8.72 14.91
CA ASP A 319 -6.81 -9.64 15.70
C ASP A 319 -7.67 -10.53 14.79
N SER A 320 -7.58 -11.85 14.97
CA SER A 320 -8.50 -12.79 14.32
C SER A 320 -9.91 -12.58 14.87
N ALA A 321 -10.86 -12.23 13.99
CA ALA A 321 -12.25 -12.08 14.40
C ALA A 321 -12.82 -13.46 14.80
N LEU A 322 -13.45 -13.52 15.99
CA LEU A 322 -14.37 -14.58 16.41
C LEU A 322 -15.57 -14.69 15.45
#